data_AF-A0A6N8CPS3-F1
#
_entry.id   AF-A0A6N8CPS3-F1
#
_cell.length_a   1.000
_cell.length_b   1.000
_cell.length_c   1.000
_cell.angle_alpha   90.00
_cell.angle_beta   90.00
_cell.angle_gamma   90.00
#
_symmetry.space_group_name_H-M   'P 1'
#
loop_
_entity.id
_entity.type
_entity.pdbx_description
1 polymer ?
#
loop_
_entity_poly.entity_id
_entity_poly.type
_entity_poly.pdbx_seq_one_letter_code
_entity_poly.pdbx_strand_id
1 'polypeptide(L)'
;MITLEKVVKSTAFQATFLEGNGERPPEDVGGEWGFEEYLKIMENEKHPNHNDMMAWASNQKERKISAEQTNQRLKRVISGYRYSTFVF
;
A
#
# COMPACT_ATOMS: atom_id res chain seq x y z
N MET A 1 -5.33 0.23 -10.82
CA MET A 1 -6.06 1.17 -11.69
C MET A 1 -5.89 2.57 -11.12
N ILE A 2 -5.63 3.58 -11.95
CA ILE A 2 -5.58 4.98 -11.51
C ILE A 2 -6.67 5.72 -12.27
N THR A 3 -7.56 6.39 -11.55
CA THR A 3 -8.70 7.15 -12.08
C THR A 3 -8.64 8.58 -11.59
N LEU A 4 -8.86 9.55 -12.49
CA LEU A 4 -9.00 10.95 -12.12
C LEU A 4 -10.45 11.20 -11.73
N GLU A 5 -10.69 11.47 -10.44
CA GLU A 5 -12.05 11.75 -9.94
C GLU A 5 -12.37 13.24 -9.90
N LYS A 6 -11.38 14.08 -9.56
CA LYS A 6 -11.57 15.52 -9.39
C LYS A 6 -10.28 16.31 -9.62
N VAL A 7 -10.41 17.52 -10.14
CA VAL A 7 -9.33 18.52 -10.21
C VAL A 7 -9.65 19.68 -9.28
N VAL A 8 -8.70 20.06 -8.42
CA VAL A 8 -8.83 21.16 -7.47
C VAL A 8 -7.57 22.03 -7.55
N LYS A 9 -7.74 23.36 -7.54
CA LYS A 9 -6.61 24.29 -7.47
C LYS A 9 -6.03 24.25 -6.06
N SER A 10 -4.74 23.97 -5.94
CA SER A 10 -4.00 23.92 -4.67
C SER A 10 -2.73 24.75 -4.78
N THR A 11 -2.34 25.41 -3.70
CA THR A 11 -1.04 26.07 -3.55
C THR A 11 0.00 25.17 -2.87
N ALA A 12 -0.42 24.02 -2.33
CA ALA A 12 0.46 23.06 -1.68
C ALA A 12 0.92 21.98 -2.67
N PHE A 13 2.22 21.76 -2.75
CA PHE A 13 2.83 20.62 -3.45
C PHE A 13 3.00 19.44 -2.50
N GLN A 14 1.92 18.68 -2.29
CA GLN A 14 1.90 17.54 -1.38
C GLN A 14 0.99 16.44 -1.90
N ALA A 15 1.28 15.20 -1.53
CA ALA A 15 0.34 14.10 -1.60
C ALA A 15 -0.25 13.86 -0.21
N THR A 16 -1.52 13.50 -0.17
CA THR A 16 -2.22 13.19 1.08
C THR A 16 -3.05 11.93 0.85
N PHE A 17 -2.83 10.93 1.68
CA PHE A 17 -3.70 9.77 1.76
C PHE A 17 -4.98 10.19 2.48
N LEU A 18 -6.10 10.14 1.76
CA LEU A 18 -7.42 10.53 2.27
C LEU A 18 -8.13 9.35 2.93
N GLU A 19 -8.21 8.23 2.22
CA GLU A 19 -8.88 7.03 2.67
C GLU A 19 -8.44 5.80 1.85
N GLY A 20 -8.75 4.61 2.38
CA GLY A 20 -8.55 3.34 1.71
C GLY A 20 -9.24 2.22 2.50
N ASN A 21 -9.59 1.13 1.81
CA ASN A 21 -10.24 -0.02 2.43
C ASN A 21 -9.36 -1.27 2.29
N GLY A 22 -9.29 -2.04 3.38
CA GLY A 22 -8.49 -3.26 3.44
C GLY A 22 -6.99 -3.03 3.56
N GLU A 23 -6.26 -4.15 3.52
CA GLU A 23 -4.80 -4.16 3.54
C GLU A 23 -4.26 -4.48 2.15
N ARG A 24 -3.05 -4.00 1.87
CA ARG A 24 -2.33 -4.41 0.67
C ARG A 24 -2.01 -5.92 0.72
N PRO A 25 -1.97 -6.60 -0.43
CA PRO A 25 -1.44 -7.95 -0.52
C PRO A 25 -0.03 -8.06 0.07
N PRO A 26 0.38 -9.23 0.60
CA PRO A 26 1.78 -9.49 0.94
C PRO A 26 2.70 -9.23 -0.26
N GLU A 27 3.91 -8.72 0.00
CA GLU A 27 4.95 -8.65 -1.04
C GLU A 27 5.23 -10.04 -1.60
N ASP A 28 5.61 -10.11 -2.86
CA ASP A 28 6.04 -11.36 -3.52
C ASP A 28 5.02 -12.51 -3.49
N VAL A 29 3.73 -12.21 -3.29
CA VAL A 29 2.65 -13.21 -3.23
C VAL A 29 2.38 -13.95 -4.55
N GLY A 30 3.01 -13.54 -5.65
CA GLY A 30 2.82 -14.17 -6.97
C GLY A 30 1.74 -13.52 -7.83
N GLY A 31 1.53 -12.22 -7.68
CA GLY A 31 0.54 -11.46 -8.46
C GLY A 31 -0.90 -11.77 -8.05
N GLU A 32 -1.85 -11.56 -8.97
CA GLU A 32 -3.28 -11.73 -8.72
C GLU A 32 -3.63 -13.18 -8.34
N TRP A 33 -3.16 -14.16 -9.12
CA TRP A 33 -3.42 -15.57 -8.87
C TRP A 33 -2.85 -16.05 -7.52
N GLY A 34 -1.62 -15.64 -7.20
CA GLY A 34 -1.02 -15.99 -5.92
C GLY A 34 -1.73 -15.32 -4.74
N PHE A 35 -2.26 -14.10 -4.91
CA PHE A 35 -3.07 -13.47 -3.90
C PHE A 35 -4.41 -14.19 -3.68
N GLU A 36 -5.07 -14.66 -4.73
CA GLU A 36 -6.28 -15.48 -4.59
C GLU A 36 -6.01 -16.78 -3.83
N GLU A 37 -4.91 -17.47 -4.15
CA GLU A 37 -4.51 -18.69 -3.44
C GLU A 37 -4.19 -18.40 -1.96
N TYR A 38 -3.46 -17.32 -1.70
CA TYR A 38 -3.21 -16.83 -0.35
C TYR A 38 -4.52 -16.64 0.43
N LEU A 39 -5.51 -15.94 -0.13
CA LEU A 39 -6.80 -15.73 0.53
C LEU A 39 -7.51 -17.05 0.84
N LYS A 40 -7.57 -17.98 -0.13
CA LYS A 40 -8.19 -19.31 0.05
C LYS A 40 -7.54 -20.13 1.17
N ILE A 41 -6.20 -20.11 1.25
CA ILE A 41 -5.46 -20.83 2.28
C ILE A 41 -5.63 -20.18 3.66
N MET A 42 -5.58 -18.85 3.73
CA MET A 42 -5.71 -18.11 4.98
C MET A 42 -7.13 -18.09 5.55
N GLU A 43 -8.16 -18.25 4.71
CA GLU A 43 -9.55 -18.36 5.16
C GLU A 43 -9.85 -19.73 5.80
N ASN A 44 -9.13 -20.78 5.40
CA ASN A 44 -9.33 -22.13 5.91
C ASN A 44 -8.23 -22.56 6.87
N GLU A 45 -8.46 -22.40 8.18
CA GLU A 45 -7.52 -22.81 9.24
C GLU A 45 -7.16 -24.31 9.21
N LYS A 46 -8.00 -25.15 8.59
CA LYS A 46 -7.75 -26.60 8.44
C LYS A 46 -7.00 -26.94 7.16
N HIS A 47 -6.69 -25.96 6.33
CA HIS A 47 -5.92 -26.20 5.11
C HIS A 47 -4.52 -26.72 5.48
N PRO A 48 -4.00 -27.77 4.82
CA PRO A 48 -2.70 -28.35 5.17
C PRO A 48 -1.55 -27.33 5.15
N ASN A 49 -1.63 -26.36 4.23
CA ASN A 49 -0.62 -25.30 4.09
C ASN A 49 -0.94 -24.02 4.90
N HIS A 50 -1.96 -24.00 5.75
CA HIS A 50 -2.38 -22.78 6.46
C HIS A 50 -1.25 -22.20 7.32
N ASN A 51 -0.60 -23.06 8.13
CA ASN A 51 0.48 -22.63 9.02
C ASN A 51 1.71 -22.14 8.25
N ASP A 52 2.08 -22.83 7.17
CA ASP A 52 3.22 -22.45 6.33
C ASP A 52 2.95 -21.12 5.62
N MET A 53 1.74 -20.93 5.09
CA MET A 53 1.32 -19.68 4.46
C MET A 53 1.29 -18.53 5.46
N MET A 54 0.80 -18.75 6.67
CA MET A 54 0.82 -17.75 7.75
C MET A 54 2.24 -17.37 8.15
N ALA A 55 3.15 -18.35 8.29
CA ALA A 55 4.55 -18.11 8.60
C ALA A 55 5.25 -17.32 7.49
N TRP A 56 5.04 -17.71 6.23
CA TRP A 56 5.55 -16.97 5.08
C TRP A 56 5.00 -15.54 5.04
N ALA A 57 3.69 -15.36 5.24
CA ALA A 57 3.02 -14.06 5.19
C ALA A 57 3.48 -13.12 6.31
N SER A 58 3.80 -13.66 7.49
CA SER A 58 4.33 -12.89 8.64
C SER A 58 5.72 -12.33 8.39
N ASN A 59 6.48 -12.92 7.45
CA ASN A 59 7.78 -12.41 7.01
C ASN A 59 7.68 -11.41 5.86
N GLN A 60 6.49 -11.23 5.27
CA GLN A 60 6.29 -10.21 4.24
C GLN A 60 6.11 -8.84 4.90
N LYS A 61 6.80 -7.83 4.35
CA LYS A 61 6.89 -6.48 4.93
C LYS A 61 5.51 -5.90 5.27
N GLU A 62 5.48 -5.03 6.29
CA GLU A 62 4.40 -4.15 6.75
C GLU A 62 3.04 -4.25 6.04
N ARG A 63 2.07 -4.91 6.67
CA ARG A 63 0.69 -5.05 6.15
C ARG A 63 -0.28 -3.98 6.63
N LYS A 64 -0.08 -3.47 7.84
CA LYS A 64 -0.91 -2.44 8.48
C LYS A 64 -0.11 -1.16 8.71
N ILE A 65 -0.57 -0.06 8.11
CA ILE A 65 -0.01 1.28 8.30
C ILE A 65 -1.20 2.22 8.52
N SER A 66 -1.17 3.02 9.58
CA SER A 66 -2.24 4.00 9.84
C SER A 66 -2.22 5.13 8.80
N ALA A 67 -3.33 5.82 8.62
CA ALA A 67 -3.40 6.98 7.73
C ALA A 67 -2.36 8.05 8.09
N GLU A 68 -2.11 8.26 9.39
CA GLU A 68 -1.08 9.18 9.90
C GLU A 68 0.32 8.73 9.49
N GLN A 69 0.64 7.45 9.68
CA GLN A 69 1.95 6.89 9.30
C GLN A 69 2.16 6.99 7.78
N THR A 70 1.14 6.71 6.97
CA THR A 70 1.17 6.88 5.52
C THR A 70 1.45 8.33 5.14
N ASN A 71 0.72 9.29 5.72
CA ASN A 71 0.91 10.70 5.45
C ASN A 71 2.28 11.23 5.93
N GLN A 72 2.83 10.71 7.04
CA GLN A 72 4.19 11.03 7.48
C GLN A 72 5.24 10.55 6.48
N ARG A 73 5.06 9.36 5.90
CA ARG A 73 5.95 8.84 4.85
C ARG A 73 5.86 9.64 3.56
N LEU A 74 4.65 9.97 3.11
CA LEU A 74 4.43 10.80 1.92
C LEU A 74 5.15 12.15 2.01
N LYS A 75 5.09 12.82 3.19
CA LYS A 75 5.83 14.06 3.43
C LYS A 75 7.33 13.90 3.25
N ARG A 76 7.92 12.81 3.77
CA ARG A 76 9.36 12.55 3.66
C ARG A 76 9.77 12.34 2.20
N VAL A 77 9.04 11.48 1.47
CA VAL A 77 9.36 11.18 0.06
C VAL A 77 9.29 12.43 -0.81
N ILE A 78 8.28 13.28 -0.62
CA ILE A 78 8.10 14.50 -1.43
C ILE A 78 9.11 15.59 -1.07
N SER A 79 9.50 15.70 0.20
CA SER A 79 10.44 16.74 0.65
C SER A 79 11.83 16.66 -0.01
N GLY A 80 12.23 15.50 -0.52
CA GLY A 80 13.47 15.31 -1.27
C GLY A 80 13.44 15.83 -2.71
N TYR A 81 12.26 16.02 -3.29
CA TYR A 81 12.09 16.54 -4.65
C TYR A 81 11.85 18.05 -4.60
N ARG A 82 12.93 18.84 -4.46
CA ARG A 82 12.87 20.29 -4.66
C ARG A 82 12.76 20.56 -6.17
N TYR A 83 11.59 20.98 -6.63
CA TYR A 83 11.51 21.67 -7.92
C TYR A 83 12.21 23.02 -7.77
N SER A 84 13.19 23.30 -8.63
CA SER A 84 13.71 24.66 -8.72
C SER A 84 12.61 25.51 -9.33
N THR A 85 12.16 26.52 -8.61
CA THR A 85 11.28 27.55 -9.13
C THR A 85 12.11 28.49 -10.02
N PHE A 86 12.64 27.97 -11.13
CA PHE A 86 13.08 28.80 -12.25
C PHE A 86 12.02 28.69 -13.33
N VAL A 87 11.01 29.55 -13.21
CA VAL A 87 10.18 29.96 -14.34
C VAL A 87 10.71 31.33 -14.72
N PHE A 88 11.23 31.44 -15.95
CA PHE A 88 11.69 32.70 -16.56
C PHE A 88 10.56 33.72 -16.70
#